data_AF-A0A388L0W7-F1
#
_entry.id   AF-A0A388L0W7-F1
#
_cell.length_a   1.000
_cell.length_b   1.000
_cell.length_c   1.000
_cell.angle_alpha   90.00
_cell.angle_beta   90.00
_cell.angle_gamma   90.00
#
_symmetry.space_group_name_H-M   'P 1'
#
loop_
_entity.id
_entity.type
_entity.pdbx_description
1 polymer ?
#
loop_
_entity_poly.entity_id
_entity_poly.type
_entity_poly.pdbx_seq_one_letter_code
_entity_poly.pdbx_strand_id
1 'polypeptide(L)'
;MDEIRQHFRMIIQEKRETEERRREEEQRRIQEENEKRREHDFIRRTEEMRLLLEAGMEEKWRKQNKRVEEEAAAAKAKAEEARAKAEAAKQKPEEARVKAEEARMRSTGKSSDLLGDVERVITSTTVLLAMKGQIPWLRKYMARSDILPEMLDLKQAGHCWCLRDRKPMVKEDVRWKHGETARTSILTWLDEEWKKDAKVQRTIVFQGGEIWTDGWKKIKNLFGMTKVRIDGRPKKLATAKGELQRGTVCILLGITRTPTTTSKRLQELRDMVKKPFLFKGLAARSTNQLVGLYRTAGFFGDKKTKNDLRLKIDQAIRKKTRMGVRKRVQVKVVYDRRIVKRRIRETTEEVVTKCVADQAIANLIKSRIQVTWCRNRTVGEIIHNHRRHANVSEKTCVCQGVDLPIHEGHVMTRFSDLPDIPSFVRNAKNVTCHTETKSSGYFVNATVEATRHLKSCEGDVRIPTGGFLNGQDE
;
A
#
# COMPACT_ATOMS: atom_id res chain seq x y z
N MET A 1 36.48 -23.84 -65.50
CA MET A 1 35.30 -24.72 -65.28
C MET A 1 35.38 -25.49 -63.97
N ASP A 2 36.55 -25.97 -63.54
CA ASP A 2 36.66 -26.77 -62.30
C ASP A 2 36.48 -25.97 -61.00
N GLU A 3 36.89 -24.70 -60.96
CA GLU A 3 36.65 -23.80 -59.83
C GLU A 3 35.14 -23.60 -59.56
N ILE A 4 34.35 -23.49 -60.63
CA ILE A 4 32.88 -23.37 -60.53
C ILE A 4 32.30 -24.66 -59.93
N ARG A 5 32.77 -25.84 -60.35
CA ARG A 5 32.34 -27.13 -59.79
C ARG A 5 32.73 -27.29 -58.31
N GLN A 6 33.91 -26.82 -57.92
CA GLN A 6 34.35 -26.81 -56.52
C GLN A 6 33.48 -25.88 -55.67
N HIS A 7 33.19 -24.68 -56.15
CA HIS A 7 32.31 -23.73 -55.47
C HIS A 7 30.89 -24.28 -55.26
N PHE A 8 30.29 -24.93 -56.27
CA PHE A 8 28.98 -25.57 -56.11
C PHE A 8 28.98 -26.71 -55.08
N ARG A 9 30.06 -27.49 -54.99
CA ARG A 9 30.20 -28.53 -53.94
C ARG A 9 30.23 -27.92 -52.53
N MET A 10 30.98 -26.84 -52.34
CA MET A 10 31.02 -26.13 -51.06
C MET A 10 29.64 -25.58 -50.66
N ILE A 11 28.90 -24.97 -51.60
CA ILE A 11 27.55 -24.45 -51.32
C ILE A 11 26.58 -25.57 -50.90
N ILE A 12 26.63 -26.74 -51.57
CA ILE A 12 25.76 -27.86 -51.21
C ILE A 12 26.11 -28.40 -49.81
N GLN A 13 27.41 -28.46 -49.48
CA GLN A 13 27.86 -28.90 -48.18
C GLN A 13 27.45 -27.92 -47.07
N GLU A 14 27.66 -26.62 -47.29
CA GLU A 14 27.23 -25.56 -46.36
C GLU A 14 25.71 -25.57 -46.13
N LYS A 15 24.92 -25.82 -47.18
CA LYS A 15 23.45 -25.98 -47.05
C LYS A 15 23.06 -27.20 -46.20
N ARG A 16 23.78 -28.33 -46.32
CA ARG A 16 23.52 -29.51 -45.48
C ARG A 16 23.88 -29.25 -44.03
N GLU A 17 25.03 -28.65 -43.76
CA GLU A 17 25.48 -28.32 -42.40
C GLU A 17 24.56 -27.30 -41.73
N THR A 18 24.06 -26.31 -42.47
CA THR A 18 23.09 -25.34 -41.93
C THR A 18 21.72 -25.95 -41.68
N GLU A 19 21.27 -26.89 -42.50
CA GLU A 19 20.01 -27.62 -42.27
C GLU A 19 20.12 -28.56 -41.07
N GLU A 20 21.25 -29.24 -40.89
CA GLU A 20 21.52 -30.11 -39.74
C GLU A 20 21.55 -29.31 -38.43
N ARG A 21 22.24 -28.16 -38.40
CA ARG A 21 22.22 -27.25 -37.24
C ARG A 21 20.80 -26.78 -36.88
N ARG A 22 19.94 -26.54 -37.88
CA ARG A 22 18.53 -26.17 -37.64
C ARG A 22 17.75 -27.31 -36.99
N ARG A 23 17.97 -28.56 -37.41
CA ARG A 23 17.31 -29.75 -36.81
C ARG A 23 17.79 -29.97 -35.37
N GLU A 24 19.08 -29.80 -35.10
CA GLU A 24 19.63 -29.89 -33.75
C GLU A 24 19.09 -28.78 -32.83
N GLU A 25 19.03 -27.53 -33.31
CA GLU A 25 18.47 -26.42 -32.55
C GLU A 25 16.97 -26.63 -32.26
N GLU A 26 16.20 -27.14 -33.23
CA GLU A 26 14.80 -27.46 -33.05
C GLU A 26 14.58 -28.60 -32.04
N GLN A 27 15.38 -29.67 -32.11
CA GLN A 27 15.35 -30.74 -31.11
C GLN A 27 15.69 -30.23 -29.70
N ARG A 28 16.69 -29.34 -29.58
CA ARG A 28 17.01 -28.69 -28.30
C ARG A 28 15.86 -27.84 -27.78
N ARG A 29 15.18 -27.07 -28.64
CA ARG A 29 14.00 -26.27 -28.25
C ARG A 29 12.87 -27.16 -27.73
N ILE A 30 12.59 -28.27 -28.41
CA ILE A 30 11.57 -29.24 -27.98
C ILE A 30 11.95 -29.86 -26.63
N GLN A 31 13.23 -30.21 -26.43
CA GLN A 31 13.72 -30.76 -25.18
C GLN A 31 13.62 -29.76 -24.02
N GLU A 32 14.02 -28.50 -24.24
CA GLU A 32 13.90 -27.43 -23.26
C GLU A 32 12.44 -27.10 -22.92
N GLU A 33 11.52 -27.15 -23.90
CA GLU A 33 10.09 -26.96 -23.64
C GLU A 33 9.51 -28.11 -22.81
N ASN A 34 9.88 -29.36 -23.11
CA ASN A 34 9.47 -30.51 -22.33
C ASN A 34 10.03 -30.50 -20.91
N GLU A 35 11.25 -30.01 -20.70
CA GLU A 35 11.82 -29.80 -19.37
C GLU A 35 11.04 -28.73 -18.59
N LYS A 36 10.74 -27.58 -19.22
CA LYS A 36 9.89 -26.54 -18.61
C LYS A 36 8.49 -27.05 -18.23
N ARG A 37 7.88 -27.91 -19.06
CA ARG A 37 6.59 -28.56 -18.73
C ARG A 37 6.71 -29.44 -17.50
N ARG A 38 7.77 -30.25 -17.40
CA ARG A 38 8.05 -31.09 -16.22
C ARG A 38 8.29 -30.26 -14.96
N GLU A 39 9.04 -29.17 -15.07
CA GLU A 39 9.27 -28.23 -13.95
C GLU A 39 7.96 -27.58 -13.49
N HIS A 40 7.12 -27.10 -14.41
CA HIS A 40 5.81 -26.55 -14.07
C HIS A 40 4.89 -27.58 -13.40
N ASP A 41 4.87 -28.83 -13.88
CA ASP A 41 4.11 -29.90 -13.25
C ASP A 41 4.60 -30.23 -11.84
N PHE A 42 5.92 -30.20 -11.64
CA PHE A 42 6.53 -30.39 -10.33
C PHE A 42 6.15 -29.26 -9.36
N ILE A 43 6.19 -28.01 -9.81
CA ILE A 43 5.77 -26.84 -9.02
C ILE A 43 4.28 -26.96 -8.66
N ARG A 44 3.41 -27.27 -9.62
CA ARG A 44 1.97 -27.45 -9.40
C ARG A 44 1.67 -28.52 -8.35
N ARG A 45 2.29 -29.70 -8.45
CA ARG A 45 2.12 -30.78 -7.45
C ARG A 45 2.62 -30.39 -6.07
N THR A 46 3.71 -29.63 -6.00
CA THR A 46 4.25 -29.12 -4.74
C THR A 46 3.30 -28.11 -4.10
N GLU A 47 2.69 -27.23 -4.90
CA GLU A 47 1.67 -26.28 -4.44
C GLU A 47 0.38 -26.97 -3.98
N GLU A 48 -0.10 -27.97 -4.72
CA GLU A 48 -1.26 -28.79 -4.34
C GLU A 48 -1.02 -29.49 -3.00
N MET A 49 0.16 -30.11 -2.81
CA MET A 49 0.53 -30.74 -1.54
C MET A 49 0.58 -29.73 -0.38
N ARG A 50 1.11 -28.52 -0.63
CA ARG A 50 1.12 -27.45 0.37
C ARG A 50 -0.29 -27.02 0.77
N LEU A 51 -1.20 -26.88 -0.19
CA LEU A 51 -2.60 -26.51 0.07
C LEU A 51 -3.35 -27.58 0.86
N LEU A 52 -3.11 -28.87 0.58
CA LEU A 52 -3.69 -29.97 1.37
C LEU A 52 -3.22 -29.93 2.83
N LEU A 53 -1.93 -29.68 3.07
CA LEU A 53 -1.38 -29.54 4.42
C LEU A 53 -1.95 -28.31 5.13
N GLU A 54 -2.07 -27.17 4.45
CA GLU A 54 -2.68 -25.95 5.00
C GLU A 54 -4.16 -26.18 5.38
N ALA A 55 -4.94 -26.83 4.51
CA ALA A 55 -6.34 -27.18 4.79
C ALA A 55 -6.48 -28.12 5.99
N GLY A 56 -5.63 -29.15 6.09
CA GLY A 56 -5.63 -30.07 7.24
C GLY A 56 -5.28 -29.38 8.56
N MET A 57 -4.37 -28.40 8.55
CA MET A 57 -4.04 -27.59 9.72
C MET A 57 -5.18 -26.64 10.11
N GLU A 58 -5.84 -26.00 9.15
CA GLU A 58 -7.01 -25.15 9.41
C GLU A 58 -8.19 -25.93 9.98
N GLU A 59 -8.46 -27.14 9.49
CA GLU A 59 -9.53 -27.98 10.02
C GLU A 59 -9.25 -28.40 11.47
N LYS A 60 -8.01 -28.79 11.78
CA LYS A 60 -7.58 -29.06 13.17
C LYS A 60 -7.75 -27.84 14.07
N TRP A 61 -7.37 -26.66 13.58
CA TRP A 61 -7.56 -25.40 14.30
C TRP A 61 -9.04 -25.09 14.56
N ARG A 62 -9.90 -25.25 13.55
CA ARG A 62 -11.36 -25.06 13.72
C ARG A 62 -11.94 -26.04 14.75
N LYS A 63 -11.53 -27.31 14.72
CA LYS A 63 -11.94 -28.32 15.70
C LYS A 63 -11.49 -27.95 17.12
N GLN A 64 -10.26 -27.45 17.29
CA GLN A 64 -9.75 -27.00 18.58
C GLN A 64 -10.50 -25.77 19.10
N ASN A 65 -10.74 -24.77 18.26
CA ASN A 65 -11.51 -23.59 18.64
C ASN A 65 -12.95 -23.94 19.03
N LYS A 66 -13.61 -24.82 18.27
CA LYS A 66 -14.97 -25.28 18.60
C LYS A 66 -15.02 -25.97 19.97
N ARG A 67 -14.04 -26.81 20.30
CA ARG A 67 -13.94 -27.42 21.64
C ARG A 67 -13.77 -26.38 22.76
N VAL A 68 -12.92 -25.38 22.54
CA VAL A 68 -12.72 -24.29 23.51
C VAL A 68 -13.99 -23.46 23.68
N GLU A 69 -14.73 -23.19 22.61
CA GLU A 69 -16.03 -22.49 22.67
C GLU A 69 -17.10 -23.31 23.41
N GLU A 70 -17.18 -24.62 23.14
CA GLU A 70 -18.08 -25.54 23.85
C GLU A 70 -17.74 -25.63 25.34
N GLU A 71 -16.45 -25.74 25.70
CA GLU A 71 -15.97 -25.73 27.09
C GLU A 71 -16.27 -24.40 27.79
N ALA A 72 -16.07 -23.27 27.10
CA ALA A 72 -16.39 -21.95 27.63
C ALA A 72 -17.90 -21.76 27.85
N ALA A 73 -18.73 -22.24 26.93
CA ALA A 73 -20.18 -22.22 27.08
C ALA A 73 -20.64 -23.09 28.26
N ALA A 74 -20.06 -24.29 28.43
CA ALA A 74 -20.34 -25.16 29.57
C ALA A 74 -19.89 -24.53 30.91
N ALA A 75 -18.73 -23.87 30.94
CA ALA A 75 -18.25 -23.16 32.12
C ALA A 75 -19.17 -21.98 32.48
N LYS A 76 -19.65 -21.24 31.48
CA LYS A 76 -20.61 -20.14 31.69
C LYS A 76 -21.94 -20.64 32.23
N ALA A 77 -22.49 -21.73 31.68
CA ALA A 77 -23.73 -22.33 32.18
C ALA A 77 -23.61 -22.78 33.65
N LYS A 78 -22.48 -23.42 34.02
CA LYS A 78 -22.19 -23.79 35.42
C LYS A 78 -22.08 -22.58 36.34
N ALA A 79 -21.50 -21.48 35.87
CA ALA A 79 -21.39 -20.25 36.64
C ALA A 79 -22.75 -19.57 36.85
N GLU A 80 -23.62 -19.55 35.84
CA GLU A 80 -25.00 -19.04 35.95
C GLU A 80 -25.85 -19.90 36.91
N GLU A 81 -25.73 -21.23 36.85
CA GLU A 81 -26.41 -22.13 37.78
C GLU A 81 -25.94 -21.93 39.24
N ALA A 82 -24.63 -21.77 39.46
CA ALA A 82 -24.07 -21.48 40.78
C ALA A 82 -24.56 -20.12 41.31
N ARG A 83 -24.68 -19.12 40.43
CA ARG A 83 -25.23 -17.80 40.79
C ARG A 83 -26.71 -17.90 41.18
N ALA A 84 -27.52 -18.63 40.42
CA ALA A 84 -28.93 -18.85 40.73
C ALA A 84 -29.11 -19.56 42.08
N LYS A 85 -28.29 -20.58 42.38
CA LYS A 85 -28.27 -21.25 43.70
C LYS A 85 -27.87 -20.31 44.83
N ALA A 86 -26.87 -19.45 44.62
CA ALA A 86 -26.44 -18.46 45.61
C ALA A 86 -27.52 -17.39 45.88
N GLU A 87 -28.26 -16.97 44.85
CA GLU A 87 -29.36 -16.02 44.98
C GLU A 87 -30.55 -16.62 45.73
N ALA A 88 -30.94 -17.86 45.40
CA ALA A 88 -31.98 -18.58 46.14
C ALA A 88 -31.61 -18.80 47.63
N ALA A 89 -30.32 -18.99 47.94
CA ALA A 89 -29.85 -19.08 49.33
C ALA A 89 -29.95 -17.75 50.10
N LYS A 90 -29.83 -16.61 49.40
CA LYS A 90 -29.96 -15.26 49.99
C LYS A 90 -31.42 -14.83 50.21
N GLN A 91 -32.36 -15.31 49.39
CA GLN A 91 -33.78 -14.97 49.54
C GLN A 91 -34.40 -15.56 50.82
N LYS A 92 -33.94 -16.72 51.30
CA LYS A 92 -34.44 -17.37 52.52
C LYS A 92 -34.30 -16.52 53.81
N PRO A 93 -33.12 -15.94 54.13
CA PRO A 93 -32.99 -15.06 55.30
C PRO A 93 -33.64 -13.68 55.08
N GLU A 94 -33.76 -13.22 53.84
CA GLU A 94 -34.38 -11.93 53.53
C GLU A 94 -35.90 -11.98 53.68
N GLU A 95 -36.57 -13.06 53.25
CA GLU A 95 -37.98 -13.31 53.60
C GLU A 95 -38.21 -13.40 55.12
N ALA A 96 -37.27 -13.97 55.87
CA ALA A 96 -37.35 -14.02 57.33
C ALA A 96 -37.19 -12.61 57.96
N ARG A 97 -36.35 -11.75 57.38
CA ARG A 97 -36.21 -10.34 57.78
C ARG A 97 -37.45 -9.53 57.44
N VAL A 98 -38.00 -9.67 56.24
CA VAL A 98 -39.21 -8.95 55.81
C VAL A 98 -40.40 -9.35 56.68
N LYS A 99 -40.59 -10.62 57.03
CA LYS A 99 -41.64 -11.03 58.00
C LYS A 99 -41.42 -10.44 59.40
N ALA A 100 -40.17 -10.29 59.85
CA ALA A 100 -39.85 -9.64 61.12
C ALA A 100 -40.07 -8.11 61.08
N GLU A 101 -39.85 -7.49 59.93
CA GLU A 101 -40.02 -6.05 59.69
C GLU A 101 -41.50 -5.68 59.47
N GLU A 102 -42.28 -6.55 58.82
CA GLU A 102 -43.73 -6.42 58.62
C GLU A 102 -44.51 -6.56 59.95
N ALA A 103 -43.97 -7.32 60.91
CA ALA A 103 -44.47 -7.31 62.30
C ALA A 103 -44.18 -5.98 63.03
N ARG A 104 -43.16 -5.22 62.60
CA ARG A 104 -42.71 -3.98 63.24
C ARG A 104 -43.40 -2.73 62.66
N MET A 105 -43.84 -2.77 61.41
CA MET A 105 -44.46 -1.63 60.70
C MET A 105 -45.96 -1.41 60.99
N ARG A 106 -46.57 -2.14 61.95
CA ARG A 106 -47.97 -1.89 62.39
C ARG A 106 -48.16 -0.72 63.37
N SER A 107 -47.10 -0.01 63.74
CA SER A 107 -47.21 1.23 64.51
C SER A 107 -46.37 2.32 63.85
N THR A 108 -46.86 3.56 63.95
CA THR A 108 -46.26 4.80 63.42
C THR A 108 -46.36 5.03 61.91
N GLY A 109 -47.49 5.62 61.51
CA GLY A 109 -47.58 6.44 60.31
C GLY A 109 -47.28 7.91 60.60
N LYS A 110 -46.57 8.58 59.68
CA LYS A 110 -46.89 9.87 59.05
C LYS A 110 -45.66 10.52 58.40
N SER A 111 -45.90 10.97 57.17
CA SER A 111 -45.51 12.28 56.60
C SER A 111 -44.13 12.51 55.98
N SER A 112 -44.22 13.12 54.78
CA SER A 112 -43.23 13.93 54.04
C SER A 112 -42.14 13.13 53.33
N ASP A 113 -41.63 13.52 52.17
CA ASP A 113 -41.99 14.52 51.17
C ASP A 113 -41.10 14.20 49.94
N LEU A 114 -41.57 14.60 48.76
CA LEU A 114 -40.80 15.11 47.61
C LEU A 114 -39.39 14.54 47.34
N LEU A 115 -39.19 13.92 46.17
CA LEU A 115 -38.07 14.15 45.23
C LEU A 115 -38.04 13.06 44.16
N GLY A 116 -38.28 13.42 42.89
CA GLY A 116 -38.07 12.44 41.82
C GLY A 116 -38.41 12.79 40.37
N ASP A 117 -38.96 13.97 40.05
CA ASP A 117 -39.36 14.29 38.67
C ASP A 117 -38.95 15.69 38.18
N VAL A 118 -37.69 16.08 38.42
CA VAL A 118 -37.10 17.34 37.90
C VAL A 118 -36.02 17.12 36.83
N GLU A 119 -35.58 15.89 36.56
CA GLU A 119 -34.49 15.65 35.58
C GLU A 119 -34.93 15.53 34.11
N ARG A 120 -36.21 15.78 33.78
CA ARG A 120 -36.69 15.74 32.38
C ARG A 120 -37.05 17.09 31.76
N VAL A 121 -36.86 18.22 32.45
CA VAL A 121 -37.25 19.56 31.96
C VAL A 121 -36.07 20.52 31.70
N ILE A 122 -34.84 20.21 32.13
CA ILE A 122 -33.72 21.18 32.07
C ILE A 122 -32.94 21.15 30.73
N THR A 123 -33.07 20.11 29.90
CA THR A 123 -32.27 20.01 28.67
C THR A 123 -32.91 20.68 27.44
N SER A 124 -34.21 21.00 27.49
CA SER A 124 -34.96 21.54 26.34
C SER A 124 -35.08 23.07 26.34
N THR A 125 -35.05 23.71 27.52
CA THR A 125 -35.28 25.15 27.67
C THR A 125 -34.02 25.98 27.37
N THR A 126 -32.84 25.42 27.58
CA THR A 126 -31.55 26.13 27.42
C THR A 126 -31.16 26.36 25.95
N VAL A 127 -31.61 25.49 25.03
CA VAL A 127 -31.35 25.63 23.59
C VAL A 127 -32.27 26.67 22.94
N LEU A 128 -33.52 26.79 23.43
CA LEU A 128 -34.49 27.73 22.89
C LEU A 128 -34.22 29.19 23.27
N LEU A 129 -33.55 29.43 24.41
CA LEU A 129 -33.11 30.78 24.80
C LEU A 129 -31.87 31.26 24.02
N ALA A 130 -31.04 30.34 23.52
CA ALA A 130 -29.89 30.67 22.68
C ALA A 130 -30.28 31.11 21.26
N MET A 131 -31.38 30.57 20.71
CA MET A 131 -31.86 30.93 19.37
C MET A 131 -32.63 32.27 19.32
N LYS A 132 -33.16 32.75 20.46
CA LYS A 132 -33.93 34.01 20.55
C LYS A 132 -33.11 35.27 20.89
N GLY A 133 -31.77 35.17 20.98
CA GLY A 133 -30.90 36.35 21.04
C GLY A 133 -30.91 37.16 22.35
N GLN A 134 -31.34 36.57 23.47
CA GLN A 134 -31.47 37.27 24.76
C GLN A 134 -30.26 37.12 25.70
N ILE A 135 -29.10 36.66 25.21
CA ILE A 135 -27.86 36.49 26.00
C ILE A 135 -26.75 37.38 25.41
N PRO A 136 -26.58 38.64 25.87
CA PRO A 136 -25.69 39.62 25.23
C PRO A 136 -24.19 39.28 25.26
N TRP A 137 -23.72 38.45 26.20
CA TRP A 137 -22.29 38.14 26.32
C TRP A 137 -21.77 37.09 25.32
N LEU A 138 -22.66 36.37 24.62
CA LEU A 138 -22.27 35.38 23.60
C LEU A 138 -22.03 35.99 22.21
N ARG A 139 -22.47 37.24 21.95
CA ARG A 139 -22.17 37.99 20.71
C ARG A 139 -20.66 38.25 20.53
N LYS A 140 -19.90 38.33 21.63
CA LYS A 140 -18.47 38.66 21.63
C LYS A 140 -17.61 37.57 20.97
N TYR A 141 -18.13 36.36 20.77
CA TYR A 141 -17.41 35.24 20.17
C TYR A 141 -17.80 34.94 18.71
N MET A 142 -18.84 35.58 18.15
CA MET A 142 -19.21 35.43 16.74
C MET A 142 -18.77 36.60 15.85
N ALA A 143 -18.31 37.72 16.43
CA ALA A 143 -17.82 38.90 15.71
C ALA A 143 -16.28 38.97 15.60
N ARG A 144 -15.60 37.82 15.50
CA ARG A 144 -14.12 37.76 15.44
C ARG A 144 -13.58 37.06 14.20
N SER A 145 -14.19 37.34 13.05
CA SER A 145 -13.67 36.96 11.75
C SER A 145 -13.87 38.10 10.75
N ASP A 146 -13.12 39.18 10.96
CA ASP A 146 -12.76 40.14 9.92
C ASP A 146 -11.29 39.94 9.59
N ILE A 147 -11.00 39.39 8.40
CA ILE A 147 -9.67 39.41 7.78
C ILE A 147 -9.86 40.08 6.42
N LEU A 148 -9.22 41.23 6.26
CA LEU A 148 -9.32 42.09 5.07
C LEU A 148 -8.50 41.55 3.87
N PRO A 149 -8.89 41.89 2.62
CA PRO A 149 -8.27 41.41 1.39
C PRO A 149 -6.97 42.11 0.92
N GLU A 150 -6.26 42.85 1.79
CA GLU A 150 -5.09 43.69 1.38
C GLU A 150 -3.75 43.28 2.03
N MET A 151 -3.64 42.07 2.56
CA MET A 151 -2.50 41.69 3.42
C MET A 151 -1.58 40.59 2.88
N LEU A 152 -1.54 40.35 1.56
CA LEU A 152 -0.49 39.54 0.91
C LEU A 152 -0.12 40.09 -0.47
N ASP A 153 0.48 41.28 -0.44
CA ASP A 153 1.30 41.82 -1.52
C ASP A 153 2.71 41.18 -1.44
N LEU A 154 3.04 40.30 -2.38
CA LEU A 154 4.41 39.83 -2.61
C LEU A 154 4.79 40.15 -4.05
N LYS A 155 5.36 41.36 -4.17
CA LYS A 155 6.11 41.84 -5.32
C LYS A 155 7.21 40.86 -5.73
N GLN A 156 7.38 40.80 -7.05
CA GLN A 156 8.61 40.54 -7.81
C GLN A 156 9.17 39.10 -7.80
N ALA A 157 8.83 38.39 -8.89
CA ALA A 157 9.67 37.35 -9.44
C ALA A 157 11.01 37.95 -9.89
N GLY A 158 12.05 37.75 -9.09
CA GLY A 158 13.43 37.96 -9.50
C GLY A 158 13.79 36.99 -10.63
N HIS A 159 13.97 37.53 -11.82
CA HIS A 159 14.65 36.88 -12.93
C HIS A 159 16.04 36.42 -12.49
N CYS A 160 16.26 35.11 -12.36
CA CYS A 160 17.60 34.55 -12.24
C CYS A 160 18.20 34.38 -13.63
N TRP A 161 18.79 35.45 -14.17
CA TRP A 161 19.75 35.40 -15.26
C TRP A 161 21.11 35.00 -14.71
N CYS A 162 21.48 33.72 -14.83
CA CYS A 162 22.89 33.32 -14.80
C CYS A 162 23.13 32.02 -15.58
N LEU A 163 22.77 32.03 -16.87
CA LEU A 163 23.53 31.25 -17.86
C LEU A 163 24.79 32.07 -18.20
N ARG A 164 25.86 31.82 -17.45
CA ARG A 164 27.22 32.13 -17.93
C ARG A 164 27.65 30.98 -18.81
N ASP A 165 27.91 31.29 -20.08
CA ASP A 165 28.63 30.45 -21.03
C ASP A 165 30.01 30.07 -20.47
N ARG A 166 30.09 28.93 -19.78
CA ARG A 166 31.37 28.26 -19.55
C ARG A 166 31.62 27.39 -20.77
N LYS A 167 32.63 27.76 -21.56
CA LYS A 167 33.24 26.88 -22.56
C LYS A 167 33.44 25.49 -21.91
N PRO A 168 32.95 24.40 -22.51
CA PRO A 168 33.16 23.07 -21.96
C PRO A 168 34.66 22.77 -22.02
N MET A 169 35.33 22.86 -20.88
CA MET A 169 36.65 22.23 -20.75
C MET A 169 36.40 20.74 -20.91
N VAL A 170 37.00 20.15 -21.94
CA VAL A 170 36.97 18.70 -22.17
C VAL A 170 37.71 18.07 -21.01
N LYS A 171 36.96 17.52 -20.06
CA LYS A 171 37.50 16.83 -18.89
C LYS A 171 37.77 15.40 -19.31
N GLU A 172 38.96 14.90 -19.04
CA GLU A 172 39.32 13.52 -19.35
C GLU A 172 38.66 12.53 -18.37
N ASP A 173 38.26 11.38 -18.91
CA ASP A 173 37.76 10.24 -18.14
C ASP A 173 38.91 9.54 -17.40
N VAL A 174 38.66 9.15 -16.16
CA VAL A 174 39.57 8.32 -15.36
C VAL A 174 39.69 6.95 -16.02
N ARG A 175 40.85 6.68 -16.62
CA ARG A 175 41.22 5.36 -17.16
C ARG A 175 42.04 4.59 -16.14
N TRP A 176 41.94 3.26 -16.18
CA TRP A 176 42.71 2.39 -15.29
C TRP A 176 43.08 1.08 -16.00
N LYS A 177 44.12 0.45 -15.49
CA LYS A 177 44.67 -0.83 -15.98
C LYS A 177 44.79 -1.83 -14.84
N HIS A 178 44.45 -3.08 -15.15
CA HIS A 178 44.72 -4.23 -14.29
C HIS A 178 45.40 -5.29 -15.16
N GLY A 179 46.67 -5.57 -14.87
CA GLY A 179 47.56 -6.27 -15.79
C GLY A 179 47.68 -5.48 -17.10
N GLU A 180 47.51 -6.16 -18.24
CA GLU A 180 47.61 -5.57 -19.58
C GLU A 180 46.28 -4.96 -20.06
N THR A 181 45.16 -5.33 -19.45
CA THR A 181 43.83 -4.87 -19.88
C THR A 181 43.52 -3.47 -19.36
N ALA A 182 43.32 -2.52 -20.28
CA ALA A 182 42.75 -1.22 -19.98
C ALA A 182 41.22 -1.31 -20.00
N ARG A 183 40.57 -0.77 -18.97
CA ARG A 183 39.10 -0.73 -18.87
C ARG A 183 38.65 0.67 -18.46
N THR A 184 37.44 1.03 -18.86
CA THR A 184 36.82 2.32 -18.55
C THR A 184 35.85 2.23 -17.37
N SER A 185 35.18 1.09 -17.17
CA SER A 185 34.23 0.87 -16.06
C SER A 185 34.89 0.09 -14.93
N ILE A 186 35.22 0.77 -13.84
CA ILE A 186 35.76 0.12 -12.62
C ILE A 186 34.67 -0.63 -11.85
N LEU A 187 33.42 -0.20 -11.97
CA LEU A 187 32.32 -0.76 -11.19
C LEU A 187 32.00 -2.20 -11.63
N THR A 188 31.94 -2.45 -12.93
CA THR A 188 31.70 -3.80 -13.48
C THR A 188 32.82 -4.74 -13.10
N TRP A 189 34.07 -4.29 -13.23
CA TRP A 189 35.24 -5.07 -12.82
C TRP A 189 35.25 -5.38 -11.32
N LEU A 190 34.94 -4.41 -10.45
CA LEU A 190 34.84 -4.64 -9.01
C LEU A 190 33.75 -5.68 -8.68
N ASP A 191 32.63 -5.70 -9.40
CA ASP A 191 31.55 -6.68 -9.19
C ASP A 191 31.94 -8.08 -9.71
N GLU A 192 32.64 -8.17 -10.84
CA GLU A 192 33.21 -9.43 -11.38
C GLU A 192 34.23 -10.03 -10.40
N GLU A 193 35.18 -9.22 -9.95
CA GLU A 193 36.27 -9.70 -9.09
C GLU A 193 35.80 -10.01 -7.67
N TRP A 194 34.82 -9.25 -7.16
CA TRP A 194 34.17 -9.58 -5.90
C TRP A 194 33.47 -10.95 -5.93
N LYS A 195 32.92 -11.36 -7.08
CA LYS A 195 32.29 -12.68 -7.26
C LYS A 195 33.32 -13.82 -7.37
N LYS A 196 34.50 -13.56 -7.94
CA LYS A 196 35.56 -14.57 -8.09
C LYS A 196 36.26 -14.84 -6.76
N ASP A 197 36.88 -13.81 -6.18
CA ASP A 197 37.55 -13.92 -4.88
C ASP A 197 37.69 -12.55 -4.22
N ALA A 198 36.88 -12.32 -3.19
CA ALA A 198 36.85 -11.06 -2.46
C ALA A 198 38.12 -10.81 -1.59
N LYS A 199 38.94 -11.82 -1.32
CA LYS A 199 40.09 -11.73 -0.41
C LYS A 199 41.43 -11.51 -1.12
N VAL A 200 41.52 -11.83 -2.41
CA VAL A 200 42.76 -11.71 -3.17
C VAL A 200 43.16 -10.25 -3.32
N GLN A 201 44.45 -9.96 -3.09
CA GLN A 201 44.99 -8.64 -3.31
C GLN A 201 45.15 -8.37 -4.81
N ARG A 202 44.75 -7.19 -5.27
CA ARG A 202 44.82 -6.82 -6.68
C ARG A 202 45.46 -5.45 -6.85
N THR A 203 46.44 -5.36 -7.75
CA THR A 203 47.11 -4.11 -8.08
C THR A 203 46.44 -3.48 -9.29
N ILE A 204 46.11 -2.19 -9.19
CA ILE A 204 45.44 -1.41 -10.23
C ILE A 204 46.23 -0.12 -10.43
N VAL A 205 46.47 0.23 -11.69
CA VAL A 205 47.14 1.47 -12.08
C VAL A 205 46.11 2.43 -12.65
N PHE A 206 45.91 3.58 -12.00
CA PHE A 206 45.05 4.65 -12.52
C PHE A 206 45.86 5.63 -13.36
N GLN A 207 45.32 6.06 -14.50
CA GLN A 207 46.00 6.96 -15.44
C GLN A 207 45.65 8.45 -15.24
N GLY A 208 44.95 8.78 -14.16
CA GLY A 208 44.45 10.14 -13.90
C GLY A 208 43.20 10.47 -14.71
N GLY A 209 42.44 11.47 -14.25
CA GLY A 209 41.23 11.96 -14.90
C GLY A 209 40.25 12.62 -13.93
N GLU A 210 39.31 13.40 -14.45
CA GLU A 210 38.32 14.09 -13.63
C GLU A 210 36.98 13.36 -13.60
N ILE A 211 36.57 12.76 -14.72
CA ILE A 211 35.25 12.15 -14.87
C ILE A 211 35.34 10.65 -14.58
N TRP A 212 34.42 10.16 -13.75
CA TRP A 212 34.25 8.73 -13.51
C TRP A 212 33.09 8.24 -14.34
N THR A 213 33.35 7.38 -15.33
CA THR A 213 32.35 6.78 -16.25
C THR A 213 31.16 6.16 -15.50
N ASP A 214 31.41 5.38 -14.45
CA ASP A 214 30.37 4.75 -13.63
C ASP A 214 29.73 5.70 -12.59
N GLY A 215 30.29 6.89 -12.43
CA GLY A 215 29.95 7.85 -11.38
C GLY A 215 30.52 7.44 -10.01
N TRP A 216 31.45 8.24 -9.48
CA TRP A 216 32.11 8.00 -8.19
C TRP A 216 31.13 7.73 -7.03
N LYS A 217 29.97 8.40 -7.02
CA LYS A 217 28.94 8.20 -5.99
C LYS A 217 28.43 6.75 -5.96
N LYS A 218 28.27 6.09 -7.11
CA LYS A 218 27.84 4.68 -7.19
C LYS A 218 28.95 3.75 -6.70
N ILE A 219 30.18 3.96 -7.16
CA ILE A 219 31.36 3.18 -6.72
C ILE A 219 31.55 3.31 -5.21
N LYS A 220 31.54 4.53 -4.67
CA LYS A 220 31.62 4.80 -3.23
C LYS A 220 30.50 4.12 -2.45
N ASN A 221 29.26 4.14 -2.95
CA ASN A 221 28.13 3.52 -2.26
C ASN A 221 28.18 2.00 -2.26
N LEU A 222 28.76 1.38 -3.30
CA LEU A 222 28.79 -0.07 -3.46
C LEU A 222 30.07 -0.70 -2.92
N PHE A 223 31.22 -0.04 -3.06
CA PHE A 223 32.54 -0.60 -2.73
C PHE A 223 33.39 0.35 -1.87
N GLY A 224 32.83 1.45 -1.36
CA GLY A 224 33.57 2.46 -0.60
C GLY A 224 34.27 1.94 0.66
N MET A 225 33.81 0.81 1.23
CA MET A 225 34.44 0.14 2.37
C MET A 225 35.65 -0.75 2.00
N THR A 226 35.89 -0.98 0.71
CA THR A 226 37.08 -1.70 0.22
C THR A 226 38.34 -1.03 0.74
N LYS A 227 39.22 -1.81 1.37
CA LYS A 227 40.52 -1.34 1.85
C LYS A 227 41.48 -1.27 0.66
N VAL A 228 42.08 -0.10 0.46
CA VAL A 228 43.04 0.17 -0.61
C VAL A 228 44.35 0.62 0.02
N ARG A 229 45.49 0.23 -0.54
CA ARG A 229 46.81 0.71 -0.15
C ARG A 229 47.31 1.63 -1.25
N ILE A 230 47.55 2.90 -0.91
CA ILE A 230 48.05 3.94 -1.81
C ILE A 230 49.29 4.51 -1.14
N ASP A 231 50.42 4.50 -1.83
CA ASP A 231 51.72 4.94 -1.30
C ASP A 231 52.07 4.28 0.05
N GLY A 232 51.85 2.96 0.14
CA GLY A 232 52.07 2.16 1.36
C GLY A 232 51.03 2.35 2.47
N ARG A 233 50.20 3.39 2.43
CA ARG A 233 49.22 3.73 3.47
C ARG A 233 47.86 3.06 3.21
N PRO A 234 47.28 2.34 4.18
CA PRO A 234 45.94 1.78 4.04
C PRO A 234 44.87 2.88 4.17
N LYS A 235 43.98 2.97 3.18
CA LYS A 235 42.83 3.88 3.12
C LYS A 235 41.57 3.13 2.72
N LYS A 236 40.41 3.77 2.85
CA LYS A 236 39.16 3.25 2.28
C LYS A 236 39.01 3.79 0.86
N LEU A 237 38.46 2.99 -0.05
CA LEU A 237 38.17 3.44 -1.41
C LEU A 237 37.34 4.72 -1.40
N ALA A 238 36.38 4.85 -0.48
CA ALA A 238 35.54 6.04 -0.33
C ALA A 238 36.29 7.37 -0.11
N THR A 239 37.47 7.32 0.52
CA THR A 239 38.30 8.51 0.82
C THR A 239 39.41 8.73 -0.21
N ALA A 240 39.69 7.73 -1.05
CA ALA A 240 40.81 7.74 -1.99
C ALA A 240 40.54 8.50 -3.30
N LYS A 241 39.36 9.08 -3.51
CA LYS A 241 38.94 9.69 -4.80
C LYS A 241 40.02 10.61 -5.39
N GLY A 242 40.49 11.57 -4.61
CA GLY A 242 41.41 12.60 -5.10
C GLY A 242 42.79 12.05 -5.47
N GLU A 243 43.25 10.99 -4.80
CA GLU A 243 44.50 10.31 -5.15
C GLU A 243 44.35 9.50 -6.44
N LEU A 244 43.24 8.75 -6.57
CA LEU A 244 42.97 7.97 -7.77
C LEU A 244 42.82 8.86 -9.02
N GLN A 245 42.23 10.05 -8.86
CA GLN A 245 42.09 11.04 -9.94
C GLN A 245 43.43 11.66 -10.38
N ARG A 246 44.46 11.65 -9.54
CA ARG A 246 45.81 12.10 -9.89
C ARG A 246 46.63 11.04 -10.64
N GLY A 247 46.13 9.81 -10.74
CA GLY A 247 46.82 8.72 -11.42
C GLY A 247 47.86 8.06 -10.52
N THR A 248 47.40 7.22 -9.59
CA THR A 248 48.26 6.51 -8.64
C THR A 248 48.07 5.00 -8.77
N VAL A 249 49.11 4.23 -8.45
CA VAL A 249 49.02 2.77 -8.30
C VAL A 249 48.36 2.47 -6.95
N CYS A 250 47.28 1.71 -6.95
CA CYS A 250 46.62 1.27 -5.73
C CYS A 250 46.57 -0.25 -5.65
N ILE A 251 46.73 -0.79 -4.44
CA ILE A 251 46.56 -2.22 -4.16
C ILE A 251 45.26 -2.39 -3.39
N LEU A 252 44.27 -3.06 -3.96
CA LEU A 252 43.06 -3.46 -3.26
C LEU A 252 43.41 -4.64 -2.35
N LEU A 253 43.26 -4.47 -1.03
CA LEU A 253 43.59 -5.52 -0.04
C LEU A 253 42.46 -6.54 0.17
N GLY A 254 41.31 -6.32 -0.47
CA GLY A 254 40.13 -7.18 -0.38
C GLY A 254 38.88 -6.39 -0.77
N ILE A 255 38.21 -6.83 -1.84
CA ILE A 255 37.04 -6.13 -2.38
C ILE A 255 35.86 -6.38 -1.46
N THR A 256 35.38 -5.33 -0.79
CA THR A 256 34.27 -5.44 0.16
C THR A 256 33.11 -4.60 -0.31
N ARG A 257 31.97 -5.25 -0.60
CA ARG A 257 30.73 -4.52 -0.84
C ARG A 257 30.32 -3.78 0.41
N THR A 258 30.12 -2.48 0.27
CA THR A 258 29.53 -1.64 1.29
C THR A 258 28.09 -2.10 1.47
N PRO A 259 27.72 -2.63 2.66
CA PRO A 259 26.36 -3.08 2.87
C PRO A 259 25.44 -1.87 2.73
N THR A 260 24.53 -1.94 1.75
CA THR A 260 23.55 -0.89 1.51
C THR A 260 22.73 -0.66 2.78
N THR A 261 22.20 0.54 2.97
CA THR A 261 21.34 0.82 4.14
C THR A 261 20.17 -0.18 4.23
N THR A 262 19.66 -0.63 3.08
CA THR A 262 18.66 -1.71 2.99
C THR A 262 19.22 -3.04 3.49
N SER A 263 20.42 -3.44 3.08
CA SER A 263 21.08 -4.67 3.56
C SER A 263 21.36 -4.62 5.06
N LYS A 264 21.82 -3.48 5.59
CA LYS A 264 22.04 -3.29 7.04
C LYS A 264 20.73 -3.43 7.81
N ARG A 265 19.68 -2.74 7.37
CA ARG A 265 18.33 -2.85 7.95
C ARG A 265 17.75 -4.25 7.84
N LEU A 266 18.04 -4.96 6.75
CA LEU A 266 17.55 -6.32 6.55
C LEU A 266 18.23 -7.28 7.51
N GLN A 267 19.54 -7.15 7.69
CA GLN A 267 20.28 -7.91 8.69
C GLN A 267 19.79 -7.61 10.10
N GLU A 268 19.59 -6.35 10.42
CA GLU A 268 19.02 -5.93 11.70
C GLU A 268 17.63 -6.53 11.96
N LEU A 269 16.75 -6.56 10.96
CA LEU A 269 15.45 -7.24 11.08
C LEU A 269 15.61 -8.74 11.28
N ARG A 270 16.57 -9.39 10.60
CA ARG A 270 16.88 -10.81 10.84
C ARG A 270 17.34 -11.05 12.28
N ASP A 271 18.18 -10.17 12.81
CA ASP A 271 18.65 -10.27 14.18
C ASP A 271 17.50 -10.08 15.18
N MET A 272 16.56 -9.16 14.91
CA MET A 272 15.34 -9.00 15.73
C MET A 272 14.43 -10.23 15.68
N VAL A 273 14.28 -10.88 14.51
CA VAL A 273 13.52 -12.14 14.40
C VAL A 273 14.17 -13.23 15.24
N LYS A 274 15.50 -13.34 15.22
CA LYS A 274 16.26 -14.29 16.05
C LYS A 274 16.22 -13.94 17.54
N LYS A 275 16.19 -12.65 17.89
CA LYS A 275 16.26 -12.11 19.25
C LYS A 275 15.08 -11.18 19.52
N PRO A 276 13.90 -11.72 19.90
CA PRO A 276 12.68 -10.93 20.03
C PRO A 276 12.75 -9.76 21.02
N PHE A 277 13.64 -9.82 22.03
CA PHE A 277 13.80 -8.73 22.98
C PHE A 277 14.33 -7.43 22.34
N LEU A 278 15.01 -7.50 21.19
CA LEU A 278 15.48 -6.33 20.45
C LEU A 278 14.34 -5.45 19.93
N PHE A 279 13.11 -5.98 19.81
CA PHE A 279 11.93 -5.19 19.45
C PHE A 279 11.57 -4.14 20.50
N LYS A 280 11.95 -4.33 21.78
CA LYS A 280 11.69 -3.36 22.85
C LYS A 280 12.34 -2.00 22.56
N GLY A 281 13.48 -1.99 21.88
CA GLY A 281 14.20 -0.77 21.49
C GLY A 281 13.66 -0.04 20.25
N LEU A 282 12.62 -0.56 19.57
CA LEU A 282 12.11 0.10 18.35
C LEU A 282 11.53 1.50 18.64
N ALA A 283 10.85 1.68 19.78
CA ALA A 283 10.22 2.96 20.11
C ALA A 283 11.23 4.11 20.27
N ALA A 284 12.47 3.81 20.67
CA ALA A 284 13.55 4.78 20.82
C ALA A 284 14.13 5.27 19.48
N ARG A 285 13.90 4.56 18.38
CA ARG A 285 14.50 4.87 17.08
C ARG A 285 13.89 6.10 16.44
N SER A 286 14.65 6.76 15.57
CA SER A 286 14.14 7.87 14.76
C SER A 286 13.06 7.37 13.79
N THR A 287 12.13 8.26 13.42
CA THR A 287 11.05 7.90 12.49
C THR A 287 11.59 7.46 11.12
N ASN A 288 12.65 8.10 10.63
CA ASN A 288 13.35 7.72 9.40
C ASN A 288 13.90 6.29 9.44
N GLN A 289 14.43 5.85 10.60
CA GLN A 289 14.89 4.48 10.79
C GLN A 289 13.70 3.51 10.78
N LEU A 290 12.61 3.83 11.49
CA LEU A 290 11.40 2.99 11.53
C LEU A 290 10.75 2.83 10.15
N VAL A 291 10.58 3.93 9.40
CA VAL A 291 10.08 3.91 8.02
C VAL A 291 11.01 3.08 7.12
N GLY A 292 12.32 3.25 7.31
CA GLY A 292 13.33 2.45 6.63
C GLY A 292 13.18 0.95 6.87
N LEU A 293 13.07 0.54 8.13
CA LEU A 293 12.84 -0.84 8.54
C LEU A 293 11.52 -1.37 7.98
N TYR A 294 10.46 -0.57 8.01
CA TYR A 294 9.14 -0.95 7.48
C TYR A 294 9.20 -1.28 5.98
N ARG A 295 9.90 -0.45 5.19
CA ARG A 295 10.14 -0.71 3.77
C ARG A 295 10.97 -1.97 3.59
N THR A 296 12.05 -2.12 4.36
CA THR A 296 12.95 -3.27 4.28
C THR A 296 12.28 -4.59 4.67
N ALA A 297 11.34 -4.58 5.62
CA ALA A 297 10.54 -5.75 5.97
C ALA A 297 9.75 -6.33 4.78
N GLY A 298 9.51 -5.52 3.73
CA GLY A 298 8.89 -5.97 2.50
C GLY A 298 9.69 -7.01 1.71
N PHE A 299 11.02 -7.06 1.90
CA PHE A 299 11.94 -7.98 1.19
C PHE A 299 12.03 -9.38 1.82
N PHE A 300 11.36 -9.65 2.94
CA PHE A 300 11.27 -11.00 3.48
C PHE A 300 10.32 -11.84 2.60
N GLY A 301 10.78 -13.02 2.18
CA GLY A 301 10.01 -13.95 1.35
C GLY A 301 8.86 -14.61 2.11
N ASP A 302 9.09 -15.00 3.37
CA ASP A 302 8.04 -15.56 4.21
C ASP A 302 6.97 -14.51 4.59
N LYS A 303 5.73 -14.78 4.20
CA LYS A 303 4.56 -13.92 4.43
C LYS A 303 4.29 -13.73 5.92
N LYS A 304 4.49 -14.76 6.75
CA LYS A 304 4.24 -14.71 8.20
C LYS A 304 5.24 -13.78 8.88
N THR A 305 6.54 -14.00 8.66
CA THR A 305 7.63 -13.16 9.20
C THR A 305 7.49 -11.72 8.73
N LYS A 306 7.23 -11.49 7.44
CA LYS A 306 7.01 -10.15 6.87
C LYS A 306 5.85 -9.41 7.54
N ASN A 307 4.73 -10.09 7.78
CA ASN A 307 3.57 -9.49 8.42
C ASN A 307 3.80 -9.21 9.90
N ASP A 308 4.44 -10.11 10.64
CA ASP A 308 4.81 -9.92 12.04
C ASP A 308 5.75 -8.72 12.22
N LEU A 309 6.81 -8.64 11.41
CA LEU A 309 7.73 -7.50 11.39
C LEU A 309 7.00 -6.19 11.12
N ARG A 310 6.15 -6.15 10.09
CA ARG A 310 5.37 -4.95 9.76
C ARG A 310 4.41 -4.55 10.89
N LEU A 311 3.82 -5.52 11.59
CA LEU A 311 2.93 -5.24 12.72
C LEU A 311 3.71 -4.64 13.90
N LYS A 312 4.84 -5.22 14.28
CA LYS A 312 5.70 -4.73 15.37
C LYS A 312 6.26 -3.33 15.06
N ILE A 313 6.70 -3.10 13.83
CA ILE A 313 7.19 -1.79 13.40
C ILE A 313 6.04 -0.77 13.34
N ASP A 314 4.85 -1.14 12.83
CA ASP A 314 3.66 -0.27 12.85
C ASP A 314 3.25 0.11 14.27
N GLN A 315 3.29 -0.83 15.22
CA GLN A 315 3.04 -0.55 16.63
C GLN A 315 4.05 0.44 17.21
N ALA A 316 5.34 0.31 16.89
CA ALA A 316 6.36 1.26 17.32
C ALA A 316 6.14 2.65 16.72
N ILE A 317 5.81 2.74 15.42
CA ILE A 317 5.48 4.01 14.75
C ILE A 317 4.22 4.63 15.37
N ARG A 318 3.19 3.83 15.66
CA ARG A 318 1.94 4.28 16.27
C ARG A 318 2.15 4.77 17.69
N LYS A 319 2.97 4.09 18.50
CA LYS A 319 3.34 4.57 19.85
C LYS A 319 4.01 5.93 19.80
N LYS A 320 4.86 6.17 18.79
CA LYS A 320 5.63 7.42 18.65
C LYS A 320 4.82 8.57 18.06
N THR A 321 4.02 8.30 17.03
CA THR A 321 3.37 9.35 16.21
C THR A 321 1.85 9.36 16.31
N ARG A 322 1.27 8.39 17.03
CA ARG A 322 -0.18 8.13 17.12
C ARG A 322 -0.85 7.78 15.78
N MET A 323 -0.05 7.59 14.71
CA MET A 323 -0.53 7.24 13.37
C MET A 323 -0.14 5.81 12.99
N GLY A 324 -1.07 5.08 12.37
CA GLY A 324 -0.80 3.76 11.78
C GLY A 324 -0.42 3.88 10.31
N VAL A 325 0.66 3.22 9.89
CA VAL A 325 1.16 3.24 8.50
C VAL A 325 0.79 1.99 7.71
N ARG A 326 0.25 0.97 8.39
CA ARG A 326 -0.13 -0.31 7.76
C ARG A 326 -1.36 -0.18 6.86
N LYS A 327 -2.38 0.57 7.27
CA LYS A 327 -3.61 0.78 6.49
C LYS A 327 -3.27 1.59 5.24
N ARG A 328 -3.79 1.17 4.08
CA ARG A 328 -3.64 1.92 2.82
C ARG A 328 -4.70 3.00 2.77
N VAL A 329 -4.37 4.14 2.18
CA VAL A 329 -5.34 5.19 1.85
C VAL A 329 -5.97 4.80 0.51
N GLN A 330 -7.17 4.24 0.54
CA GLN A 330 -7.89 3.82 -0.66
C GLN A 330 -9.05 4.77 -0.93
N VAL A 331 -8.86 5.66 -1.90
CA VAL A 331 -9.92 6.56 -2.37
C VAL A 331 -10.76 5.81 -3.39
N LYS A 332 -12.01 5.54 -3.03
CA LYS A 332 -12.97 4.81 -3.86
C LYS A 332 -13.86 5.81 -4.59
N VAL A 333 -13.78 5.82 -5.91
CA VAL A 333 -14.56 6.73 -6.77
C VAL A 333 -15.25 5.95 -7.86
N VAL A 334 -16.54 6.23 -8.08
CA VAL A 334 -17.33 5.69 -9.19
C VAL A 334 -16.66 6.09 -10.51
N TYR A 335 -16.59 5.16 -11.46
CA TYR A 335 -15.91 5.41 -12.72
C TYR A 335 -16.65 6.48 -13.52
N ASP A 336 -15.92 7.47 -14.01
CA ASP A 336 -16.41 8.44 -14.99
C ASP A 336 -15.23 8.85 -15.84
N ARG A 337 -15.44 8.88 -17.16
CA ARG A 337 -14.42 9.28 -18.15
C ARG A 337 -13.93 10.71 -17.92
N ARG A 338 -14.74 11.57 -17.31
CA ARG A 338 -14.41 12.97 -17.02
C ARG A 338 -13.48 13.10 -15.81
N ILE A 339 -13.37 12.09 -14.94
CA ILE A 339 -12.61 12.20 -13.68
C ILE A 339 -11.10 12.06 -13.92
N VAL A 340 -10.33 13.00 -13.38
CA VAL A 340 -8.87 12.98 -13.40
C VAL A 340 -8.31 12.33 -12.14
N LYS A 341 -7.94 11.04 -12.24
CA LYS A 341 -7.32 10.28 -11.13
C LYS A 341 -6.12 10.98 -10.49
N ARG A 342 -5.30 11.63 -11.31
CA ARG A 342 -4.09 12.34 -10.86
C ARG A 342 -4.45 13.46 -9.87
N ARG A 343 -5.45 14.28 -10.18
CA ARG A 343 -5.91 15.38 -9.31
C ARG A 343 -6.45 14.88 -7.97
N ILE A 344 -7.21 13.78 -7.97
CA ILE A 344 -7.69 13.13 -6.73
C ILE A 344 -6.50 12.67 -5.88
N ARG A 345 -5.51 12.04 -6.51
CA ARG A 345 -4.31 11.56 -5.81
C ARG A 345 -3.51 12.72 -5.22
N GLU A 346 -3.24 13.78 -5.98
CA GLU A 346 -2.51 14.97 -5.53
C GLU A 346 -3.24 15.64 -4.34
N THR A 347 -4.56 15.81 -4.45
CA THR A 347 -5.40 16.33 -3.36
C THR A 347 -5.29 15.45 -2.10
N THR A 348 -5.30 14.12 -2.27
CA THR A 348 -5.13 13.18 -1.15
C THR A 348 -3.71 13.27 -0.55
N GLU A 349 -2.68 13.47 -1.38
CA GLU A 349 -1.30 13.66 -0.92
C GLU A 349 -1.15 14.96 -0.10
N GLU A 350 -1.85 16.04 -0.47
CA GLU A 350 -1.92 17.27 0.33
C GLU A 350 -2.57 17.05 1.69
N VAL A 351 -3.73 16.37 1.73
CA VAL A 351 -4.42 16.01 2.99
C VAL A 351 -3.48 15.19 3.89
N VAL A 352 -2.79 14.18 3.34
CA VAL A 352 -1.81 13.39 4.10
C VAL A 352 -0.67 14.25 4.64
N THR A 353 -0.20 15.25 3.89
CA THR A 353 0.86 16.17 4.34
C THR A 353 0.41 17.03 5.52
N LYS A 354 -0.84 17.49 5.51
CA LYS A 354 -1.41 18.28 6.61
C LYS A 354 -1.68 17.44 7.85
N CYS A 355 -2.24 16.24 7.69
CA CYS A 355 -2.61 15.38 8.82
C CYS A 355 -1.39 14.72 9.50
N VAL A 356 -0.24 14.61 8.83
CA VAL A 356 0.93 13.87 9.32
C VAL A 356 2.12 14.80 9.47
N ALA A 357 2.42 15.19 10.71
CA ALA A 357 3.52 16.10 11.04
C ALA A 357 4.92 15.57 10.63
N ASP A 358 5.14 14.26 10.71
CA ASP A 358 6.43 13.66 10.33
C ASP A 358 6.50 13.36 8.83
N GLN A 359 7.37 14.10 8.12
CA GLN A 359 7.52 14.00 6.67
C GLN A 359 7.90 12.60 6.18
N ALA A 360 8.66 11.82 6.97
CA ALA A 360 9.07 10.47 6.57
C ALA A 360 7.88 9.51 6.56
N ILE A 361 6.98 9.64 7.55
CA ILE A 361 5.73 8.90 7.60
C ILE A 361 4.78 9.37 6.51
N ALA A 362 4.61 10.68 6.33
CA ALA A 362 3.77 11.24 5.28
C ALA A 362 4.18 10.67 3.92
N ASN A 363 5.47 10.70 3.59
CA ASN A 363 6.00 10.14 2.34
C ASN A 363 5.77 8.62 2.21
N LEU A 364 5.82 7.86 3.31
CA LEU A 364 5.49 6.44 3.31
C LEU A 364 4.00 6.19 3.04
N ILE A 365 3.11 7.02 3.59
CA ILE A 365 1.66 6.91 3.37
C ILE A 365 1.31 7.33 1.95
N LYS A 366 1.89 8.44 1.45
CA LYS A 366 1.72 8.93 0.08
C LYS A 366 2.04 7.88 -0.96
N SER A 367 3.15 7.14 -0.79
CA SER A 367 3.53 6.07 -1.71
C SER A 367 2.58 4.86 -1.68
N ARG A 368 1.58 4.86 -0.78
CA ARG A 368 0.56 3.81 -0.62
C ARG A 368 -0.86 4.31 -0.83
N ILE A 369 -1.03 5.53 -1.34
CA ILE A 369 -2.33 6.04 -1.80
C ILE A 369 -2.74 5.28 -3.06
N GLN A 370 -3.98 4.83 -3.09
CA GLN A 370 -4.57 4.15 -4.22
C GLN A 370 -5.93 4.77 -4.55
N VAL A 371 -6.10 5.20 -5.79
CA VAL A 371 -7.40 5.64 -6.31
C VAL A 371 -8.01 4.47 -7.08
N THR A 372 -9.06 3.86 -6.52
CA THR A 372 -9.73 2.68 -7.08
C THR A 372 -11.06 3.09 -7.71
N TRP A 373 -11.29 2.62 -8.94
CA TRP A 373 -12.60 2.73 -9.56
C TRP A 373 -13.59 1.78 -8.90
N CYS A 374 -14.66 2.32 -8.35
CA CYS A 374 -15.84 1.55 -8.05
C CYS A 374 -16.53 1.21 -9.37
N ARG A 375 -16.95 -0.05 -9.50
CA ARG A 375 -17.72 -0.50 -10.65
C ARG A 375 -19.06 0.25 -10.67
N ASN A 376 -19.37 0.89 -11.79
CA ASN A 376 -20.72 1.42 -12.00
C ASN A 376 -21.66 0.26 -12.28
N ARG A 377 -22.96 0.51 -12.10
CA ARG A 377 -23.96 -0.47 -12.50
C ARG A 377 -23.86 -0.72 -13.99
N THR A 378 -23.85 -1.98 -14.35
CA THR A 378 -23.96 -2.38 -15.76
C THR A 378 -25.39 -2.19 -16.26
N VAL A 379 -25.56 -2.09 -17.58
CA VAL A 379 -26.89 -2.03 -18.22
C VAL A 379 -27.77 -3.18 -17.73
N GLY A 380 -27.20 -4.39 -17.65
CA GLY A 380 -27.86 -5.57 -17.11
C GLY A 380 -28.31 -5.36 -15.66
N GLU A 381 -27.46 -4.85 -14.77
CA GLU A 381 -27.83 -4.60 -13.37
C GLU A 381 -28.90 -3.51 -13.18
N ILE A 382 -29.03 -2.59 -14.14
CA ILE A 382 -30.06 -1.54 -14.11
C ILE A 382 -31.40 -2.09 -14.60
N ILE A 383 -31.39 -2.79 -15.72
CA ILE A 383 -32.61 -3.31 -16.36
C ILE A 383 -33.09 -4.57 -15.62
N HIS A 384 -32.18 -5.50 -15.35
CA HIS A 384 -32.46 -6.81 -14.80
C HIS A 384 -32.21 -6.81 -13.29
N ASN A 385 -33.17 -6.29 -12.53
CA ASN A 385 -33.15 -6.48 -11.08
C ASN A 385 -33.78 -7.83 -10.68
N HIS A 386 -33.37 -8.92 -11.34
CA HIS A 386 -33.94 -10.26 -11.12
C HIS A 386 -33.95 -10.64 -9.64
N ARG A 387 -32.92 -10.25 -8.87
CA ARG A 387 -32.84 -10.56 -7.44
C ARG A 387 -33.89 -9.82 -6.61
N ARG A 388 -34.26 -8.59 -6.98
CA ARG A 388 -35.36 -7.87 -6.32
C ARG A 388 -36.71 -8.40 -6.76
N HIS A 389 -36.85 -8.83 -8.01
CA HIS A 389 -38.10 -9.35 -8.55
C HIS A 389 -38.40 -10.81 -8.16
N ALA A 390 -37.38 -11.64 -7.96
CA ALA A 390 -37.54 -13.04 -7.52
C ALA A 390 -38.12 -13.17 -6.10
N ASN A 391 -38.01 -12.12 -5.27
CA ASN A 391 -38.54 -12.11 -3.90
C ASN A 391 -39.90 -11.40 -3.79
N VAL A 392 -40.44 -10.87 -4.87
CA VAL A 392 -41.80 -10.29 -4.86
C VAL A 392 -42.75 -11.41 -5.27
N SER A 393 -43.74 -11.68 -4.41
CA SER A 393 -44.78 -12.67 -4.66
C SER A 393 -45.51 -12.42 -5.99
N GLU A 394 -46.09 -13.50 -6.51
CA GLU A 394 -46.93 -13.62 -7.71
C GLU A 394 -47.26 -12.28 -8.38
N LYS A 395 -46.52 -11.96 -9.46
CA LYS A 395 -46.85 -10.83 -10.33
C LYS A 395 -47.54 -11.35 -11.58
N THR A 396 -48.72 -10.82 -11.86
CA THR A 396 -49.38 -10.99 -13.15
C THR A 396 -48.49 -10.39 -14.24
N CYS A 397 -48.22 -11.15 -15.30
CA CYS A 397 -47.48 -10.63 -16.46
C CYS A 397 -48.35 -9.58 -17.15
N VAL A 398 -47.78 -8.37 -17.30
CA VAL A 398 -48.39 -7.24 -18.03
C VAL A 398 -48.00 -7.24 -19.50
N CYS A 399 -47.62 -8.40 -20.04
CA CYS A 399 -47.08 -8.54 -21.39
C CYS A 399 -48.19 -8.53 -22.46
N GLN A 400 -49.46 -8.61 -22.04
CA GLN A 400 -50.62 -8.56 -22.93
C GLN A 400 -50.81 -7.13 -23.48
N GLY A 401 -50.85 -7.01 -24.82
CA GLY A 401 -51.05 -5.72 -25.51
C GLY A 401 -49.76 -4.98 -25.89
N VAL A 402 -48.59 -5.58 -25.67
CA VAL A 402 -47.31 -5.01 -26.14
C VAL A 402 -46.99 -5.55 -27.52
N ASP A 403 -46.69 -4.67 -28.48
CA ASP A 403 -46.31 -5.02 -29.86
C ASP A 403 -44.84 -5.46 -29.94
N LEU A 404 -44.53 -6.56 -29.26
CA LEU A 404 -43.21 -7.17 -29.21
C LEU A 404 -43.32 -8.69 -29.41
N PRO A 405 -42.33 -9.35 -30.04
CA PRO A 405 -42.34 -10.80 -30.24
C PRO A 405 -42.65 -11.59 -28.95
N ILE A 406 -43.77 -12.33 -28.97
CA ILE A 406 -44.27 -13.14 -27.86
C ILE A 406 -43.91 -14.61 -28.11
N HIS A 407 -43.37 -15.29 -27.10
CA HIS A 407 -43.14 -16.73 -27.07
C HIS A 407 -43.85 -17.31 -25.84
N GLU A 408 -44.72 -18.31 -26.03
CA GLU A 408 -45.49 -18.96 -24.95
C GLU A 408 -46.31 -17.98 -24.08
N GLY A 409 -46.90 -16.94 -24.68
CA GLY A 409 -47.71 -15.94 -23.97
C GLY A 409 -46.91 -14.86 -23.23
N HIS A 410 -45.57 -14.88 -23.31
CA HIS A 410 -44.69 -13.88 -22.71
C HIS A 410 -43.78 -13.19 -23.74
N VAL A 411 -43.46 -11.92 -23.52
CA VAL A 411 -42.51 -11.19 -24.37
C VAL A 411 -41.11 -11.75 -24.15
N MET A 412 -40.50 -12.29 -25.22
CA MET A 412 -39.14 -12.85 -25.21
C MET A 412 -38.25 -12.15 -26.24
N THR A 413 -38.32 -10.81 -26.30
CA THR A 413 -37.50 -10.02 -27.22
C THR A 413 -36.15 -9.69 -26.59
N ARG A 414 -35.03 -9.94 -27.28
CA ARG A 414 -33.72 -9.44 -26.83
C ARG A 414 -33.57 -8.00 -27.29
N PHE A 415 -32.91 -7.16 -26.50
CA PHE A 415 -32.59 -5.79 -26.92
C PHE A 415 -31.74 -5.73 -28.20
N SER A 416 -31.03 -6.79 -28.52
CA SER A 416 -30.28 -6.94 -29.76
C SER A 416 -31.17 -6.90 -31.01
N ASP A 417 -32.41 -7.37 -30.87
CA ASP A 417 -33.36 -7.60 -31.97
C ASP A 417 -34.20 -6.34 -32.26
N LEU A 418 -34.11 -5.32 -31.39
CA LEU A 418 -34.85 -4.06 -31.53
C LEU A 418 -33.99 -3.01 -32.25
N PRO A 419 -34.39 -2.54 -33.45
CA PRO A 419 -33.58 -1.62 -34.25
C PRO A 419 -33.39 -0.27 -33.57
N ASP A 420 -34.41 0.20 -32.84
CA ASP A 420 -34.45 1.53 -32.22
C ASP A 420 -33.65 1.61 -30.92
N ILE A 421 -33.13 0.49 -30.41
CA ILE A 421 -32.38 0.48 -29.16
C ILE A 421 -30.92 0.88 -29.41
N PRO A 422 -30.39 1.87 -28.67
CA PRO A 422 -28.99 2.27 -28.75
C PRO A 422 -28.05 1.07 -28.58
N SER A 423 -27.02 0.99 -29.43
CA SER A 423 -26.03 -0.10 -29.42
C SER A 423 -25.40 -0.34 -28.04
N PHE A 424 -25.24 0.72 -27.24
CA PHE A 424 -24.74 0.64 -25.87
C PHE A 424 -25.65 -0.17 -24.93
N VAL A 425 -26.96 -0.15 -25.11
CA VAL A 425 -27.91 -0.87 -24.24
C VAL A 425 -28.03 -2.35 -24.64
N ARG A 426 -27.67 -2.69 -25.89
CA ARG A 426 -27.75 -4.07 -26.40
C ARG A 426 -26.85 -5.05 -25.65
N ASN A 427 -25.75 -4.57 -25.06
CA ASN A 427 -24.87 -5.40 -24.24
C ASN A 427 -25.08 -5.14 -22.74
N ALA A 428 -25.68 -6.13 -22.06
CA ALA A 428 -25.93 -6.08 -20.62
C ALA A 428 -24.65 -5.89 -19.77
N LYS A 429 -23.46 -6.22 -20.28
CA LYS A 429 -22.18 -6.03 -19.58
C LYS A 429 -21.63 -4.61 -19.69
N ASN A 430 -22.21 -3.75 -20.52
CA ASN A 430 -21.76 -2.36 -20.66
C ASN A 430 -21.92 -1.60 -19.34
N VAL A 431 -20.90 -0.83 -18.98
CA VAL A 431 -20.82 -0.08 -17.72
C VAL A 431 -21.43 1.30 -17.93
N THR A 432 -22.53 1.59 -17.25
CA THR A 432 -23.21 2.90 -17.40
C THR A 432 -22.39 4.04 -16.81
N CYS A 433 -22.59 5.26 -17.30
CA CYS A 433 -22.07 6.48 -16.71
C CYS A 433 -23.22 7.25 -16.03
N HIS A 434 -22.92 7.97 -14.95
CA HIS A 434 -23.91 8.87 -14.36
C HIS A 434 -24.03 10.12 -15.25
N THR A 435 -25.26 10.51 -15.55
CA THR A 435 -25.58 11.75 -16.27
C THR A 435 -25.30 12.98 -15.42
N GLU A 436 -25.56 12.89 -14.12
CA GLU A 436 -25.25 13.93 -13.16
C GLU A 436 -23.75 14.02 -12.91
N THR A 437 -23.18 15.15 -13.33
CA THR A 437 -21.83 15.56 -12.98
C THR A 437 -21.68 15.54 -11.46
N LYS A 438 -20.80 14.66 -10.95
CA LYS A 438 -20.57 14.56 -9.52
C LYS A 438 -19.98 15.88 -9.01
N SER A 439 -20.60 16.45 -7.99
CA SER A 439 -20.11 17.67 -7.34
C SER A 439 -18.74 17.44 -6.70
N SER A 440 -17.97 18.51 -6.52
CA SER A 440 -16.70 18.44 -5.79
C SER A 440 -16.85 17.82 -4.39
N GLY A 441 -18.00 18.01 -3.75
CA GLY A 441 -18.32 17.41 -2.44
C GLY A 441 -18.26 15.88 -2.43
N TYR A 442 -18.61 15.21 -3.53
CA TYR A 442 -18.47 13.75 -3.65
C TYR A 442 -17.01 13.30 -3.50
N PHE A 443 -16.09 13.98 -4.17
CA PHE A 443 -14.65 13.68 -4.12
C PHE A 443 -14.01 14.07 -2.78
N VAL A 444 -14.48 15.17 -2.18
CA VAL A 444 -14.09 15.57 -0.83
C VAL A 444 -14.47 14.49 0.17
N ASN A 445 -15.73 14.04 0.18
CA ASN A 445 -16.20 12.99 1.07
C ASN A 445 -15.44 11.66 0.83
N ALA A 446 -15.21 11.27 -0.42
CA ALA A 446 -14.42 10.07 -0.75
C ALA A 446 -12.97 10.15 -0.24
N THR A 447 -12.35 11.33 -0.33
CA THR A 447 -11.02 11.58 0.23
C THR A 447 -11.04 11.49 1.75
N VAL A 448 -11.96 12.18 2.42
CA VAL A 448 -12.11 12.18 3.88
C VAL A 448 -12.37 10.78 4.43
N GLU A 449 -13.25 10.00 3.80
CA GLU A 449 -13.50 8.61 4.17
C GLU A 449 -12.21 7.77 4.09
N ALA A 450 -11.45 7.93 3.00
CA ALA A 450 -10.19 7.20 2.80
C ALA A 450 -9.13 7.60 3.84
N THR A 451 -9.08 8.87 4.23
CA THR A 451 -8.10 9.42 5.19
C THR A 451 -8.61 9.50 6.62
N ARG A 452 -9.84 9.04 6.94
CA ARG A 452 -10.44 9.08 8.29
C ARG A 452 -9.53 8.47 9.37
N HIS A 453 -8.78 7.42 9.03
CA HIS A 453 -7.84 6.78 9.95
C HIS A 453 -6.60 7.62 10.30
N LEU A 454 -6.38 8.71 9.57
CA LEU A 454 -5.37 9.74 9.82
C LEU A 454 -5.99 10.97 10.53
N LYS A 455 -7.28 10.89 10.93
CA LYS A 455 -8.06 11.96 11.57
C LYS A 455 -8.28 13.20 10.69
N SER A 456 -8.30 13.03 9.37
CA SER A 456 -8.66 14.13 8.45
C SER A 456 -10.13 14.54 8.59
N CYS A 457 -10.43 15.83 8.36
CA CYS A 457 -11.78 16.36 8.21
C CYS A 457 -12.00 16.99 6.81
N GLU A 458 -13.23 17.41 6.50
CA GLU A 458 -13.57 18.01 5.20
C GLU A 458 -12.79 19.29 4.91
N GLY A 459 -12.52 20.12 5.94
CA GLY A 459 -11.75 21.36 5.80
C GLY A 459 -10.28 21.16 5.42
N ASP A 460 -9.75 19.93 5.57
CA ASP A 460 -8.37 19.62 5.15
C ASP A 460 -8.25 19.49 3.62
N VAL A 461 -9.35 19.17 2.94
CA VAL A 461 -9.39 18.88 1.51
C VAL A 461 -9.55 20.17 0.72
N ARG A 462 -8.48 20.59 0.02
CA ARG A 462 -8.56 21.71 -0.92
C ARG A 462 -9.00 21.20 -2.28
N ILE A 463 -10.00 21.85 -2.87
CA ILE A 463 -10.43 21.55 -4.23
C ILE A 463 -9.38 22.16 -5.18
N PRO A 464 -8.79 21.37 -6.10
CA PRO A 464 -7.81 21.88 -7.04
C PRO A 464 -8.43 22.92 -7.99
N THR A 465 -7.63 23.87 -8.46
CA THR A 465 -8.05 24.83 -9.50
C THR A 465 -8.53 24.08 -10.74
N GLY A 466 -9.76 24.33 -11.18
CA GLY A 466 -10.41 23.59 -12.27
C GLY A 466 -11.08 22.27 -11.87
N GLY A 467 -11.20 21.97 -10.57
CA GLY A 467 -11.95 20.83 -10.04
C GLY A 467 -11.35 19.46 -10.32
N PHE A 468 -12.12 18.40 -10.05
CA PHE A 468 -11.69 17.00 -10.22
C PHE A 468 -11.97 16.42 -11.62
N LEU A 469 -12.67 17.19 -12.45
CA LEU A 469 -13.10 16.80 -13.78
C LEU A 469 -12.20 17.46 -14.84
N ASN A 470 -12.04 16.81 -15.99
CA ASN A 470 -11.46 17.43 -17.17
C ASN A 470 -12.36 18.58 -17.60
N GLY A 471 -11.84 19.81 -17.56
CA GLY A 471 -12.53 21.02 -18.02
C GLY A 471 -12.50 21.12 -19.53
N GLN A 472 -13.25 20.26 -20.21
CA GLN A 472 -13.60 20.42 -21.62
C GLN A 472 -15.12 20.38 -21.72
N ASP A 473 -15.74 21.49 -21.33
CA ASP A 473 -17.01 21.93 -21.90
C ASP A 473 -16.82 23.45 -22.14
N GLU A 474 -15.86 23.76 -23.02
CA GLU A 474 -15.96 24.88 -23.99
C GLU A 474 -16.22 24.26 -25.35
#